data_AF-A0A239L1W8-F1
#
_entry.id   AF-A0A239L1W8-F1
#
_cell.length_a   1.000
_cell.length_b   1.000
_cell.length_c   1.000
_cell.angle_alpha   90.00
_cell.angle_beta   90.00
_cell.angle_gamma   90.00
#
_symmetry.space_group_name_H-M   'P 1'
#
loop_
_entity.id
_entity.type
_entity.pdbx_description
1 polymer ?
#
loop_
_entity_poly.entity_id
_entity_poly.type
_entity_poly.pdbx_seq_one_letter_code
_entity_poly.pdbx_strand_id
1 'polypeptide(L)' 'MTSADEDRSFEVELEIEIEEELTLVASSRPEEAAAAPVGEWLFDPADAERDEIGLRNLLGAVEKLEGDS' A
#
# COMPACT_ATOMS: atom_id res chain seq x y z
N MET A 1 0.27 11.89 29.59
CA MET A 1 -0.51 10.66 29.37
C MET A 1 -1.06 10.79 27.96
N THR A 2 -0.20 10.53 26.98
CA THR A 2 -0.39 10.88 25.56
C THR A 2 0.36 9.91 24.62
N SER A 3 0.70 8.69 25.07
CA SER A 3 1.44 7.74 24.21
C SER A 3 0.46 6.80 23.50
N ALA A 4 -0.28 5.99 24.26
CA ALA A 4 -1.09 4.91 23.69
C ALA A 4 -2.34 5.36 22.87
N ASP A 5 -2.84 6.58 23.07
CA ASP A 5 -3.93 7.12 22.22
C ASP A 5 -3.39 7.73 20.92
N GLU A 6 -2.14 8.19 20.93
CA GLU A 6 -1.47 8.78 19.76
C GLU A 6 -0.95 7.67 18.85
N ASP A 7 -0.37 6.61 19.43
CA ASP A 7 0.05 5.39 18.73
C ASP A 7 -1.15 4.77 17.96
N ARG A 8 -2.29 4.55 18.65
CA ARG A 8 -3.54 4.05 18.02
C ARG A 8 -4.10 4.93 16.92
N SER A 9 -3.94 6.24 17.03
CA SER A 9 -4.41 7.15 15.98
C SER A 9 -3.51 7.07 14.75
N PHE A 10 -2.20 6.91 14.96
CA PHE A 10 -1.23 6.71 13.88
C PHE A 10 -1.44 5.38 13.16
N GLU A 11 -1.68 4.29 13.89
CA GLU A 11 -1.95 2.97 13.29
C GLU A 11 -3.17 3.00 12.36
N VAL A 12 -4.27 3.63 12.79
CA VAL A 12 -5.49 3.78 11.98
C VAL A 12 -5.26 4.67 10.76
N GLU A 13 -4.54 5.79 10.91
CA GLU A 13 -4.22 6.68 9.79
C GLU A 13 -3.36 5.96 8.73
N LEU A 14 -2.36 5.20 9.19
CA LEU A 14 -1.47 4.43 8.33
C LEU A 14 -2.21 3.31 7.59
N GLU A 15 -3.14 2.61 8.24
CA GLU A 15 -3.97 1.58 7.60
C GLU A 15 -4.78 2.19 6.43
N ILE A 16 -5.44 3.32 6.68
CA ILE A 16 -6.23 4.04 5.65
C ILE A 16 -5.34 4.45 4.47
N GLU A 17 -4.16 5.02 4.73
CA GLU A 17 -3.23 5.42 3.67
C GLU A 17 -2.78 4.22 2.83
N ILE A 18 -2.47 3.08 3.47
CA ILE A 18 -2.08 1.86 2.77
C ILE A 18 -3.23 1.33 1.87
N GLU A 19 -4.47 1.36 2.34
CA GLU A 19 -5.64 0.94 1.56
C GLU A 19 -5.91 1.86 0.35
N GLU A 20 -5.73 3.17 0.52
CA GLU A 20 -5.84 4.16 -0.54
C GLU A 20 -4.77 3.91 -1.63
N GLU A 21 -3.52 3.69 -1.23
CA GLU A 21 -2.42 3.40 -2.16
C GLU A 21 -2.63 2.06 -2.89
N LEU A 22 -3.10 1.01 -2.20
CA LEU A 22 -3.47 -0.26 -2.85
C LEU A 22 -4.58 -0.08 -3.89
N THR A 23 -5.55 0.80 -3.59
CA THR A 23 -6.62 1.14 -4.52
C THR A 23 -6.08 1.88 -5.75
N LEU A 24 -5.10 2.76 -5.57
CA LEU A 24 -4.44 3.48 -6.66
C LEU A 24 -3.64 2.52 -7.55
N VAL A 25 -2.84 1.62 -6.97
CA VAL A 25 -2.11 0.60 -7.72
C VAL A 25 -3.07 -0.25 -8.55
N ALA A 26 -4.14 -0.76 -7.93
CA ALA A 26 -5.14 -1.56 -8.65
C ALA A 26 -5.83 -0.76 -9.79
N SER A 27 -6.11 0.52 -9.56
CA SER A 27 -6.73 1.40 -10.55
C SER A 27 -5.77 1.75 -11.70
N SER A 28 -4.45 1.71 -11.45
CA SER A 28 -3.42 1.97 -12.46
C SER A 28 -3.26 0.84 -13.48
N ARG A 29 -3.76 -0.37 -13.16
CA ARG A 29 -3.71 -1.56 -14.02
C ARG A 29 -2.30 -1.87 -14.52
N PRO A 30 -1.35 -2.16 -13.61
CA PRO A 30 0.04 -2.45 -13.98
C PRO A 30 0.17 -3.60 -14.98
N GLU A 31 -0.76 -4.56 -14.97
CA GLU A 31 -0.83 -5.66 -15.93
C GLU A 31 -1.13 -5.19 -17.36
N GLU A 32 -1.97 -4.16 -17.54
CA GLU A 32 -2.23 -3.55 -18.85
C GLU A 32 -1.00 -2.77 -19.31
N ALA A 33 -0.33 -2.05 -18.40
CA ALA A 33 0.92 -1.36 -18.69
C ALA A 33 2.04 -2.33 -19.10
N ALA A 34 2.18 -3.47 -18.41
CA ALA A 34 3.16 -4.51 -18.73
C ALA A 34 2.96 -5.16 -20.10
N ALA A 35 1.72 -5.19 -20.60
CA ALA A 35 1.40 -5.70 -21.93
C ALA A 35 1.71 -4.69 -23.06
N ALA A 36 1.88 -3.40 -22.73
CA ALA A 36 2.23 -2.36 -23.69
C ALA A 36 3.72 -2.37 -24.04
N PRO A 37 4.12 -1.84 -25.20
CA PRO A 37 5.53 -1.60 -25.51
C PRO A 37 6.18 -0.68 -24.47
N VAL A 38 7.43 -0.96 -24.09
CA VAL A 38 8.18 -0.18 -23.07
C VAL A 38 8.20 1.33 -23.37
N GLY A 39 8.24 1.73 -24.64
CA GLY A 39 8.22 3.13 -25.04
C GLY A 39 6.89 3.85 -24.81
N GLU A 40 5.82 3.12 -24.48
CA GLU A 40 4.47 3.62 -24.22
C GLU A 40 4.10 3.56 -22.72
N TRP A 41 5.00 3.05 -21.88
CA TRP A 41 4.78 2.97 -20.44
C TRP A 41 4.70 4.36 -19.81
N LEU A 42 3.65 4.60 -19.03
CA LEU A 42 3.51 5.80 -18.20
C LEU A 42 4.25 5.67 -16.86
N PHE A 43 4.47 4.44 -16.41
CA PHE A 43 5.19 4.04 -15.21
C PHE A 43 5.79 2.64 -15.43
N ASP A 44 6.78 2.25 -14.62
CA ASP A 44 7.34 0.89 -14.68
C ASP A 44 6.39 -0.11 -13.98
N PRO A 45 5.82 -1.10 -14.70
CA PRO A 45 4.93 -2.09 -14.10
C PRO A 45 5.59 -2.92 -12.98
N ALA A 46 6.91 -3.12 -13.04
CA ALA A 46 7.63 -3.86 -12.01
C ALA A 46 7.80 -3.05 -10.71
N ASP A 47 7.81 -1.72 -10.81
CA ASP A 47 7.79 -0.85 -9.63
C ASP A 47 6.41 -0.90 -8.97
N ALA A 48 5.33 -0.81 -9.77
CA ALA A 48 3.97 -0.96 -9.24
C ALA A 48 3.72 -2.31 -8.56
N GLU A 49 4.23 -3.42 -9.12
CA GLU A 49 4.15 -4.75 -8.48
C GLU A 49 4.93 -4.78 -7.16
N ARG A 50 6.12 -4.17 -7.12
CA ARG A 50 6.93 -4.09 -5.90
C ARG A 50 6.21 -3.30 -4.80
N ASP A 51 5.61 -2.17 -5.16
CA ASP A 51 4.88 -1.32 -4.24
C ASP A 51 3.65 -2.04 -3.69
N GLU A 52 2.89 -2.74 -4.55
CA GLU A 52 1.74 -3.56 -4.12
C GLU A 52 2.13 -4.63 -3.09
N ILE A 53 3.23 -5.35 -3.34
CA ILE A 53 3.76 -6.36 -2.41
C ILE A 53 4.19 -5.70 -1.10
N GLY A 54 4.86 -4.55 -1.17
CA GLY A 54 5.28 -3.77 0.00
C GLY A 54 4.09 -3.36 0.85
N LEU A 55 3.09 -2.73 0.24
CA LEU A 55 1.87 -2.25 0.87
C LEU A 55 1.08 -3.39 1.53
N ARG A 56 0.93 -4.55 0.87
CA ARG A 56 0.27 -5.72 1.47
C ARG A 56 1.01 -6.27 2.68
N ASN A 57 2.35 -6.26 2.65
CA ASN A 57 3.15 -6.68 3.79
C ASN A 57 3.02 -5.69 4.96
N LEU A 58 2.97 -4.39 4.67
CA LEU A 58 2.76 -3.33 5.65
C LEU A 58 1.37 -3.44 6.29
N LEU A 59 0.31 -3.60 5.48
CA LEU A 59 -1.05 -3.80 5.98
C LEU A 59 -1.12 -4.97 6.96
N GLY A 60 -0.59 -6.13 6.56
CA GLY A 60 -0.55 -7.31 7.44
C GLY A 60 0.36 -7.16 8.66
N ALA A 61 1.24 -6.16 8.71
CA ALA A 61 2.00 -5.82 9.91
C ALA A 61 1.21 -4.88 10.84
N VAL A 62 0.49 -3.90 10.29
CA VAL A 62 -0.41 -3.00 11.03
C VAL A 62 -1.55 -3.79 11.67
N GLU A 63 -2.25 -4.63 10.91
CA GLU A 63 -3.34 -5.49 11.40
C GLU A 63 -2.90 -6.38 12.58
N LYS A 64 -1.64 -6.86 12.57
CA LYS A 64 -1.08 -7.65 13.67
C LYS A 64 -0.81 -6.81 14.91
N LEU A 65 -0.34 -5.58 14.74
CA LEU A 65 -0.07 -4.67 15.85
C LEU A 65 -1.35 -4.27 16.58
N GLU A 66 -2.45 -4.08 15.84
CA GLU A 66 -3.77 -3.84 16.41
C GLU A 66 -4.33 -5.07 17.15
N GLY A 67 -4.12 -6.28 16.62
CA GLY A 67 -4.57 -7.53 17.24
C GLY A 67 -3.81 -7.94 18.51
N ASP A 68 -2.59 -7.42 18.70
CA ASP A 68 -1.74 -7.67 19.88
C ASP A 68 -1.96 -6.63 21.01
N SER A 69 -2.82 -5.62 20.80
CA SER A 69 -3.18 -4.57 21.78
C SER A 69 -4.37 -4.95 22.68
#